data_AF-A0A3E0J831-F1
#
_entry.id   AF-A0A3E0J831-F1
#
_cell.length_a   1.000
_cell.length_b   1.000
_cell.length_c   1.000
_cell.angle_alpha   90.00
_cell.angle_beta   90.00
_cell.angle_gamma   90.00
#
_symmetry.space_group_name_H-M   'P 1'
#
loop_
_entity.id
_entity.type
_entity.pdbx_description
1 polymer ?
#
loop_
_entity_poly.entity_id
_entity_poly.type
_entity_poly.pdbx_seq_one_letter_code
_entity_poly.pdbx_strand_id
1 'polypeptide(L)'
;MKTKHVLLVLLFCIGFGVLLASTFFSKGDPVVPSEATEDTMKDLEESEFFKYIEGASYILGEENSGGSYNITLNVLVNSSFDNLERWDIIGMTSHFYEDYLQGDYVNCGNRDCFIREFVLTSPENEYKLVDEEEYTEFRSLLINGEDKYTFEEFKERNGKIADQEAARAAASEPTINGTRYSTIHTYMKVAYEELTNYGESYDPEYHDPLVAKLAADEFGITKAEAGRIYEKIEMEALK
;
A
#
# COMPACT_ATOMS: atom_id res chain seq x y z
N MET A 1 -27.35 -30.90 13.14
CA MET A 1 -26.52 -29.86 13.77
C MET A 1 -25.08 -30.32 13.71
N LYS A 2 -24.29 -29.81 12.76
CA LYS A 2 -22.85 -30.05 12.71
C LYS A 2 -22.18 -28.99 13.58
N THR A 3 -21.36 -29.43 14.52
CA THR A 3 -20.56 -28.59 15.42
C THR A 3 -19.51 -27.85 14.61
N LYS A 4 -19.46 -26.52 14.72
CA LYS A 4 -18.28 -25.74 14.32
C LYS A 4 -17.14 -26.14 15.26
N HIS A 5 -16.03 -26.61 14.70
CA HIS A 5 -14.83 -26.95 15.46
C HIS A 5 -13.90 -25.73 15.42
N VAL A 6 -13.68 -25.10 16.58
CA VAL A 6 -12.79 -23.95 16.72
C VAL A 6 -11.42 -24.48 17.14
N LEU A 7 -10.45 -24.48 16.23
CA LEU A 7 -9.05 -24.72 16.56
C LEU A 7 -8.39 -23.36 16.81
N LEU A 8 -8.04 -23.09 18.06
CA LEU A 8 -7.34 -21.87 18.45
C LEU A 8 -5.83 -22.14 18.48
N VAL A 9 -5.11 -21.76 17.43
CA VAL A 9 -3.64 -21.74 17.43
C VAL A 9 -3.19 -20.34 17.84
N LEU A 10 -2.84 -20.18 19.11
CA LEU A 10 -2.25 -18.93 19.63
C LEU A 10 -0.73 -18.98 19.41
N LEU A 11 -0.25 -18.21 18.44
CA LEU A 11 1.18 -17.96 18.25
C LEU A 11 1.45 -16.50 18.64
N PHE A 12 2.07 -16.33 19.80
CA PHE A 12 2.48 -15.02 20.31
C PHE A 12 3.66 -14.50 19.49
N CYS A 13 3.47 -13.39 18.79
CA CYS A 13 4.59 -12.56 18.35
C CYS A 13 5.33 -12.09 19.60
N ILE A 14 6.66 -12.26 19.61
CA ILE A 14 7.48 -12.03 20.79
C ILE A 14 7.45 -10.53 21.15
N GLY A 15 6.70 -10.21 22.21
CA GLY A 15 6.63 -8.87 22.79
C GLY A 15 5.90 -8.85 24.13
N PHE A 16 6.48 -9.49 25.15
CA PHE A 16 6.09 -9.39 26.58
C PHE A 16 4.67 -9.91 26.99
N GLY A 17 4.61 -11.20 27.34
CA GLY A 17 3.99 -11.69 28.59
C GLY A 17 2.47 -11.91 28.65
N VAL A 18 2.04 -13.19 28.64
CA VAL A 18 1.51 -13.97 29.79
C VAL A 18 0.98 -15.30 29.26
N LEU A 19 1.54 -16.41 29.78
CA LEU A 19 1.17 -17.79 29.45
C LEU A 19 -0.14 -18.20 30.15
N LEU A 20 -1.18 -18.51 29.39
CA LEU A 20 -2.26 -19.40 29.84
C LEU A 20 -2.47 -20.49 28.78
N ALA A 21 -1.79 -21.62 28.97
CA ALA A 21 -2.01 -22.83 28.20
C ALA A 21 -3.12 -23.66 28.86
N SER A 22 -4.26 -23.82 28.19
CA SER A 22 -5.22 -24.89 28.50
C SER A 22 -5.34 -25.81 27.30
N THR A 23 -4.76 -27.00 27.42
CA THR A 23 -4.82 -28.08 26.44
C THR A 23 -6.16 -28.80 26.49
N PHE A 24 -6.90 -28.79 25.37
CA PHE A 24 -7.90 -29.81 25.06
C PHE A 24 -7.61 -30.34 23.66
N PHE A 25 -6.95 -31.51 23.57
CA PHE A 25 -6.80 -32.24 22.32
C PHE A 25 -7.96 -33.22 22.16
N SER A 26 -8.87 -32.95 21.23
CA SER A 26 -9.77 -33.94 20.66
C SER A 26 -9.11 -34.58 19.44
N LYS A 27 -9.35 -35.88 19.24
CA LYS A 27 -8.82 -36.66 18.12
C LYS A 27 -9.51 -36.23 16.82
N GLY A 28 -8.71 -35.77 15.85
CA GLY A 28 -9.08 -35.74 14.43
C GLY A 28 -9.25 -34.37 13.78
N ASP A 29 -8.77 -33.28 14.38
CA ASP A 29 -8.88 -31.95 13.77
C ASP A 29 -7.84 -31.78 12.64
N PRO A 30 -8.20 -31.17 11.50
CA PRO A 30 -7.23 -30.82 10.47
C PRO A 30 -6.30 -29.74 11.04
N VAL A 31 -5.01 -30.06 11.10
CA VAL A 31 -3.97 -29.15 11.58
C VAL A 31 -3.59 -28.25 10.41
N VAL A 32 -3.70 -26.93 10.57
CA VAL A 32 -3.02 -25.98 9.67
C VAL A 32 -1.51 -26.20 9.87
N PRO A 33 -0.75 -26.62 8.86
CA PRO A 33 0.70 -26.86 8.95
C PRO A 33 1.45 -25.59 9.29
N SER A 34 2.58 -25.78 9.98
CA SER A 34 3.45 -24.69 10.43
C SER A 34 4.05 -23.85 9.29
N GLU A 35 4.28 -24.42 8.12
CA GLU A 35 4.92 -23.71 6.98
C GLU A 35 3.98 -22.66 6.36
N ALA A 36 2.71 -23.02 6.17
CA ALA A 36 1.64 -22.11 5.76
C ALA A 36 1.47 -20.94 6.73
N THR A 37 1.67 -21.20 8.02
CA THR A 37 1.66 -20.16 9.04
C THR A 37 2.97 -19.37 9.09
N GLU A 38 4.06 -19.82 8.48
CA GLU A 38 5.34 -19.11 8.50
C GLU A 38 5.40 -18.03 7.41
N ASP A 39 4.96 -18.36 6.19
CA ASP A 39 4.97 -17.43 5.06
C ASP A 39 4.06 -16.22 5.29
N THR A 40 2.79 -16.44 5.63
CA THR A 40 1.87 -15.34 5.93
C THR A 40 2.31 -14.53 7.16
N MET A 41 3.00 -15.14 8.12
CA MET A 41 3.55 -14.40 9.26
C MET A 41 4.69 -13.49 8.84
N LYS A 42 5.56 -13.97 7.94
CA LYS A 42 6.59 -13.14 7.32
C LYS A 42 5.95 -11.98 6.54
N ASP A 43 4.88 -12.23 5.80
CA ASP A 43 4.16 -11.19 5.07
C ASP A 43 3.56 -10.15 6.02
N LEU A 44 2.98 -10.58 7.15
CA LEU A 44 2.51 -9.68 8.20
C LEU A 44 3.66 -8.85 8.81
N GLU A 45 4.85 -9.44 8.99
CA GLU A 45 6.06 -8.76 9.48
C GLU A 45 6.62 -7.73 8.50
N GLU A 46 6.54 -8.01 7.20
CA GLU A 46 6.98 -7.09 6.13
C GLU A 46 5.95 -6.00 5.82
N SER A 47 4.70 -6.19 6.24
CA SER A 47 3.60 -5.26 5.99
C SER A 47 3.67 -3.97 6.84
N GLU A 48 3.03 -2.91 6.35
CA GLU A 48 2.88 -1.64 7.07
C GLU A 48 2.07 -1.76 8.39
N PHE A 49 1.41 -2.91 8.58
CA PHE A 49 0.59 -3.22 9.74
C PHE A 49 1.38 -3.69 10.92
N PHE A 50 2.61 -4.17 10.70
CA PHE A 50 3.34 -4.93 11.70
C PHE A 50 3.42 -4.22 13.05
N LYS A 51 3.60 -2.89 13.04
CA LYS A 51 3.63 -2.04 14.25
C LYS A 51 2.34 -2.08 15.08
N TYR A 52 1.24 -2.51 14.51
CA TYR A 52 -0.06 -2.65 15.17
C TYR A 52 -0.35 -4.06 15.64
N ILE A 53 0.36 -5.07 15.12
CA ILE A 53 0.04 -6.49 15.36
C ILE A 53 0.52 -6.92 16.75
N GLU A 54 -0.37 -7.52 17.53
CA GLU A 54 -0.06 -8.19 18.80
C GLU A 54 0.00 -9.72 18.65
N GLY A 55 -0.70 -10.26 17.65
CA GLY A 55 -0.64 -11.68 17.31
C GLY A 55 -1.52 -12.02 16.11
N ALA A 56 -1.37 -13.23 15.59
CA ALA A 56 -2.22 -13.73 14.52
C ALA A 56 -2.57 -15.21 14.76
N SER A 57 -3.70 -15.62 14.20
CA SER A 57 -4.22 -16.98 14.32
C SER A 57 -5.07 -17.33 13.11
N TYR A 58 -5.25 -18.62 12.87
CA TYR A 58 -6.08 -19.12 11.78
C TYR A 58 -7.26 -19.88 12.35
N ILE A 59 -8.44 -19.64 11.77
CA ILE A 59 -9.64 -20.45 12.00
C ILE A 59 -9.91 -21.26 10.76
N LEU A 60 -9.89 -22.58 10.91
CA LEU A 60 -10.24 -23.49 9.83
C LEU A 60 -11.77 -23.56 9.66
N GLY A 61 -12.22 -23.32 8.44
CA GLY A 61 -13.60 -23.43 8.02
C GLY A 61 -13.97 -24.83 7.52
N GLU A 62 -15.14 -24.92 6.86
CA GLU A 62 -15.62 -26.17 6.28
C GLU A 62 -14.83 -26.58 5.02
N GLU A 63 -14.78 -27.90 4.76
CA GLU A 63 -14.23 -28.43 3.51
C GLU A 63 -15.16 -28.09 2.34
N ASN A 64 -14.61 -27.48 1.31
CA ASN A 64 -15.29 -27.17 0.06
C ASN A 64 -15.51 -28.45 -0.77
N SER A 65 -16.44 -28.39 -1.72
CA SER A 65 -16.75 -29.49 -2.66
C SER A 65 -15.54 -30.03 -3.43
N GLY A 66 -14.48 -29.24 -3.55
CA GLY A 66 -13.20 -29.61 -4.20
C GLY A 66 -12.16 -30.26 -3.28
N GLY A 67 -12.47 -30.46 -1.99
CA GLY A 67 -11.54 -31.05 -1.02
C GLY A 67 -10.52 -30.08 -0.42
N SER A 68 -10.70 -28.78 -0.61
CA SER A 68 -9.92 -27.71 0.02
C SER A 68 -10.64 -27.15 1.25
N TYR A 69 -9.93 -26.46 2.15
CA TYR A 69 -10.56 -25.74 3.26
C TYR A 69 -10.55 -24.23 3.05
N ASN A 70 -11.58 -23.56 3.53
CA ASN A 70 -11.52 -22.12 3.72
C ASN A 70 -10.90 -21.81 5.08
N ILE A 71 -10.08 -20.77 5.14
CA ILE A 71 -9.46 -20.27 6.36
C ILE A 71 -9.86 -18.81 6.58
N THR A 72 -10.10 -18.48 7.85
CA THR A 72 -10.14 -17.10 8.33
C THR A 72 -8.79 -16.78 8.99
N LEU A 73 -8.10 -15.75 8.50
CA LEU A 73 -6.93 -15.18 9.16
C LEU A 73 -7.42 -14.10 10.14
N ASN A 74 -7.19 -14.35 11.43
CA ASN A 74 -7.50 -13.43 12.52
C ASN A 74 -6.22 -12.78 13.04
N VAL A 75 -6.14 -11.46 12.96
CA VAL A 75 -5.01 -10.67 13.45
C VAL A 75 -5.47 -9.83 14.64
N LEU A 76 -4.83 -10.03 15.79
CA LEU A 76 -5.00 -9.16 16.94
C LEU A 76 -4.15 -7.91 16.75
N VAL A 77 -4.79 -6.75 16.83
CA VAL A 77 -4.13 -5.45 16.72
C VAL A 77 -4.28 -4.64 18.01
N ASN A 78 -3.25 -3.86 18.35
CA ASN A 78 -3.26 -3.02 19.53
C ASN A 78 -4.21 -1.81 19.37
N SER A 79 -4.54 -1.17 20.48
CA SER A 79 -5.48 -0.04 20.50
C SER A 79 -5.03 1.21 19.73
N SER A 80 -3.76 1.28 19.28
CA SER A 80 -3.34 2.39 18.44
C SER A 80 -3.87 2.28 17.00
N PHE A 81 -4.23 1.07 16.57
CA PHE A 81 -4.90 0.83 15.30
C PHE A 81 -6.28 1.51 15.23
N ASP A 82 -7.00 1.53 16.36
CA ASP A 82 -8.31 2.19 16.46
C ASP A 82 -8.25 3.70 16.26
N ASN A 83 -7.06 4.31 16.44
CA ASN A 83 -6.86 5.75 16.28
C ASN A 83 -6.58 6.18 14.84
N LEU A 84 -6.45 5.24 13.91
CA LEU A 84 -6.21 5.55 12.49
C LEU A 84 -7.45 6.14 11.84
N GLU A 85 -7.25 6.97 10.81
CA GLU A 85 -8.38 7.36 9.98
C GLU A 85 -8.96 6.12 9.31
N ARG A 86 -10.29 6.06 9.19
CA ARG A 86 -10.98 4.91 8.57
C ARG A 86 -10.47 4.61 7.15
N TRP A 87 -10.04 5.66 6.44
CA TRP A 87 -9.45 5.55 5.11
C TRP A 87 -8.05 4.92 5.11
N ASP A 88 -7.25 5.16 6.15
CA ASP A 88 -5.95 4.52 6.31
C ASP A 88 -6.16 3.04 6.64
N ILE A 89 -7.14 2.71 7.48
CA ILE A 89 -7.49 1.33 7.81
C ILE A 89 -7.90 0.56 6.56
N ILE A 90 -8.83 1.07 5.75
CA ILE A 90 -9.23 0.38 4.51
C ILE A 90 -8.09 0.32 3.49
N GLY A 91 -7.30 1.39 3.34
CA GLY A 91 -6.19 1.42 2.41
C GLY A 91 -5.16 0.36 2.74
N MET A 92 -4.71 0.35 4.00
CA MET A 92 -3.81 -0.68 4.51
C MET A 92 -4.43 -2.06 4.31
N THR A 93 -5.61 -2.33 4.90
CA THR A 93 -6.26 -3.68 4.91
C THR A 93 -6.45 -4.24 3.51
N SER A 94 -6.92 -3.44 2.57
CA SER A 94 -7.09 -3.85 1.18
C SER A 94 -5.75 -4.14 0.49
N HIS A 95 -4.72 -3.30 0.67
CA HIS A 95 -3.41 -3.55 0.08
C HIS A 95 -2.75 -4.82 0.60
N PHE A 96 -2.79 -5.07 1.91
CA PHE A 96 -2.25 -6.31 2.45
C PHE A 96 -2.94 -7.54 1.86
N TYR A 97 -4.27 -7.48 1.74
CA TYR A 97 -5.00 -8.58 1.13
C TYR A 97 -4.61 -8.77 -0.35
N GLU A 98 -4.52 -7.69 -1.13
CA GLU A 98 -4.14 -7.76 -2.55
C GLU A 98 -2.71 -8.27 -2.76
N ASP A 99 -1.77 -7.79 -1.94
CA ASP A 99 -0.34 -8.06 -2.12
C ASP A 99 0.08 -9.43 -1.56
N TYR A 100 -0.58 -9.90 -0.49
CA TYR A 100 -0.09 -11.05 0.29
C TYR A 100 -1.11 -12.16 0.57
N LEU A 101 -2.39 -11.96 0.28
CA LEU A 101 -3.43 -12.97 0.54
C LEU A 101 -4.16 -13.40 -0.73
N GLN A 102 -4.21 -12.55 -1.77
CA GLN A 102 -4.97 -12.81 -2.96
C GLN A 102 -4.31 -13.86 -3.84
N GLY A 103 -4.87 -15.06 -3.81
CA GLY A 103 -4.45 -16.17 -4.67
C GLY A 103 -3.41 -17.09 -4.05
N ASP A 104 -3.05 -16.86 -2.78
CA ASP A 104 -2.09 -17.70 -2.09
C ASP A 104 -2.70 -19.03 -1.66
N TYR A 105 -2.07 -20.09 -2.16
CA TYR A 105 -2.35 -21.46 -1.75
C TYR A 105 -1.62 -21.70 -0.44
N VAL A 106 -2.36 -21.60 0.65
CA VAL A 106 -1.85 -21.98 1.96
C VAL A 106 -1.88 -23.50 2.03
N ASN A 107 -0.73 -24.15 2.18
CA ASN A 107 -0.68 -25.60 2.31
C ASN A 107 -1.30 -26.03 3.64
N CYS A 108 -2.34 -26.87 3.61
CA CYS A 108 -3.02 -27.44 4.77
C CYS A 108 -2.74 -28.93 5.00
N GLY A 109 -1.49 -29.32 4.81
CA GLY A 109 -0.95 -30.65 5.03
C GLY A 109 -1.07 -31.44 3.74
N ASN A 110 -2.15 -32.20 3.62
CA ASN A 110 -2.43 -32.96 2.40
C ASN A 110 -3.51 -32.30 1.52
N ARG A 111 -3.94 -31.09 1.87
CA ARG A 111 -5.04 -30.37 1.22
C ARG A 111 -4.65 -28.91 0.99
N ASP A 112 -5.29 -28.30 0.01
CA ASP A 112 -5.17 -26.87 -0.24
C ASP A 112 -6.06 -26.08 0.72
N CYS A 113 -5.58 -24.92 1.17
CA CYS A 113 -6.38 -23.94 1.89
C CYS A 113 -6.41 -22.60 1.18
N PHE A 114 -7.55 -21.93 1.35
CA PHE A 114 -7.78 -20.60 0.82
C PHE A 114 -8.12 -19.67 1.97
N ILE A 115 -7.35 -18.60 2.14
CA ILE A 115 -7.75 -17.52 3.03
C ILE A 115 -8.94 -16.83 2.35
N ARG A 116 -10.10 -16.92 3.00
CA ARG A 116 -11.37 -16.35 2.52
C ARG A 116 -11.83 -15.16 3.33
N GLU A 117 -11.39 -15.10 4.57
CA GLU A 117 -11.75 -14.04 5.48
C GLU A 117 -10.49 -13.50 6.13
N PHE A 118 -10.35 -12.18 6.13
CA PHE A 118 -9.32 -11.47 6.87
C PHE A 118 -10.01 -10.58 7.89
N VAL A 119 -9.73 -10.85 9.16
CA VAL A 119 -10.34 -10.15 10.29
C VAL A 119 -9.22 -9.59 11.16
N LEU A 120 -9.28 -8.29 11.44
CA LEU A 120 -8.49 -7.68 12.50
C LEU A 120 -9.37 -7.40 13.70
N THR A 121 -8.87 -7.68 14.89
CA THR A 121 -9.59 -7.46 16.14
C THR A 121 -8.73 -6.58 17.04
N SER A 122 -9.29 -5.46 17.48
CA SER A 122 -8.74 -4.63 18.54
C SER A 122 -9.57 -4.82 19.83
N PRO A 123 -9.17 -4.20 20.96
CA PRO A 123 -9.97 -4.23 22.18
C PRO A 123 -11.38 -3.62 22.02
N GLU A 124 -11.55 -2.68 21.08
CA GLU A 124 -12.80 -1.93 20.91
C GLU A 124 -13.56 -2.28 19.63
N ASN A 125 -12.86 -2.76 18.59
CA ASN A 125 -13.42 -2.93 17.26
C ASN A 125 -13.03 -4.26 16.60
N GLU A 126 -13.92 -4.74 15.74
CA GLU A 126 -13.64 -5.77 14.75
C GLU A 126 -13.64 -5.14 13.36
N TYR A 127 -12.63 -5.47 12.55
CA TYR A 127 -12.43 -5.01 11.19
C TYR A 127 -12.43 -6.23 10.28
N LYS A 128 -13.44 -6.38 9.44
CA LYS A 128 -13.57 -7.54 8.55
C LYS A 128 -13.56 -7.10 7.10
N LEU A 129 -12.63 -7.62 6.32
CA LEU A 129 -12.72 -7.54 4.87
C LEU A 129 -13.75 -8.56 4.37
N VAL A 130 -14.67 -8.09 3.55
CA VAL A 130 -15.68 -8.91 2.88
C VAL A 130 -15.60 -8.69 1.38
N ASP A 131 -15.59 -9.78 0.63
CA ASP A 131 -15.83 -9.76 -0.81
C ASP A 131 -17.33 -9.47 -1.04
N GLU A 132 -17.65 -8.47 -1.85
CA GLU A 132 -19.05 -8.10 -2.14
C GLU A 132 -19.70 -9.03 -3.16
N GLU A 133 -18.91 -9.52 -4.11
CA GLU A 133 -19.32 -10.49 -5.13
C GLU A 133 -18.23 -11.55 -5.31
N GLU A 134 -18.65 -12.80 -5.52
CA GLU A 134 -17.74 -13.91 -5.79
C GLU A 134 -16.88 -13.57 -7.03
N TYR A 135 -15.55 -13.53 -6.87
CA TYR A 135 -14.56 -13.24 -7.91
C TYR A 135 -14.41 -11.79 -8.38
N THR A 136 -14.75 -10.80 -7.55
CA THR A 136 -14.52 -9.39 -7.90
C THR A 136 -13.43 -8.72 -7.06
N GLU A 137 -12.87 -7.64 -7.59
CA GLU A 137 -11.97 -6.72 -6.86
C GLU A 137 -12.74 -5.81 -5.88
N PHE A 138 -14.07 -5.94 -5.82
CA PHE A 138 -14.93 -5.15 -4.95
C PHE A 138 -14.95 -5.75 -3.55
N ARG A 139 -14.08 -5.20 -2.70
CA ARG A 139 -14.04 -5.50 -1.28
C ARG A 139 -14.55 -4.34 -0.46
N SER A 140 -15.13 -4.70 0.66
CA SER A 140 -15.54 -3.76 1.68
C SER A 140 -14.91 -4.08 3.02
N LEU A 141 -14.56 -3.03 3.75
CA LEU A 141 -14.22 -3.11 5.16
C LEU A 141 -15.50 -2.92 5.97
N LEU A 142 -15.84 -3.92 6.78
CA LEU A 142 -16.87 -3.84 7.81
C LEU A 142 -16.21 -3.54 9.16
N ILE A 143 -16.65 -2.48 9.82
CA ILE A 143 -16.27 -2.17 11.20
C ILE A 143 -17.44 -2.53 12.12
N ASN A 144 -17.19 -3.45 13.05
CA ASN A 144 -18.19 -4.00 13.98
C ASN A 144 -19.44 -4.57 13.29
N GLY A 145 -19.33 -4.96 12.02
CA GLY A 145 -20.44 -5.45 11.20
C GLY A 145 -21.49 -4.39 10.82
N GLU A 146 -21.25 -3.11 11.10
CA GLU A 146 -22.21 -2.03 10.84
C GLU A 146 -21.69 -1.04 9.80
N ASP A 147 -20.52 -0.44 10.03
CA ASP A 147 -19.98 0.56 9.11
C ASP A 147 -19.29 -0.14 7.93
N LYS A 148 -19.73 0.17 6.71
CA LYS A 148 -19.20 -0.39 5.46
C LYS A 148 -18.44 0.69 4.68
N TYR A 149 -17.19 0.41 4.31
CA TYR A 149 -16.36 1.24 3.44
C TYR A 149 -15.92 0.43 2.24
N THR A 150 -16.12 0.94 1.02
CA THR A 150 -15.71 0.20 -0.18
C THR A 150 -14.31 0.61 -0.62
N PHE A 151 -13.57 -0.33 -1.19
CA PHE A 151 -12.24 -0.03 -1.74
C PHE A 151 -12.32 0.93 -2.93
N GLU A 152 -13.44 0.93 -3.66
CA GLU A 152 -13.70 1.89 -4.74
C GLU A 152 -13.84 3.32 -4.20
N GLU A 153 -14.58 3.52 -3.10
CA GLU A 153 -14.69 4.82 -2.44
C GLU A 153 -13.32 5.33 -1.97
N PHE A 154 -12.49 4.43 -1.45
CA PHE A 154 -11.10 4.74 -1.09
C PHE A 154 -10.28 5.19 -2.30
N LYS A 155 -10.32 4.42 -3.41
CA LYS A 155 -9.63 4.76 -4.68
C LYS A 155 -10.09 6.12 -5.22
N GLU A 156 -11.39 6.38 -5.25
CA GLU A 156 -11.94 7.66 -5.72
C GLU A 156 -11.50 8.83 -4.83
N ARG A 157 -11.54 8.67 -3.50
CA ARG A 157 -11.12 9.71 -2.56
C ARG A 157 -9.65 10.06 -2.76
N ASN A 158 -8.79 9.06 -2.82
CA ASN A 158 -7.35 9.28 -2.98
C ASN A 158 -7.00 9.84 -4.36
N GLY A 159 -7.71 9.43 -5.42
CA GLY A 159 -7.58 10.05 -6.74
C GLY A 159 -7.90 11.54 -6.70
N LYS A 160 -9.00 11.94 -6.04
CA LYS A 160 -9.38 13.36 -5.88
C LYS A 160 -8.36 14.15 -5.05
N ILE A 161 -7.79 13.55 -4.01
CA ILE A 161 -6.73 14.18 -3.20
C ILE A 161 -5.48 14.40 -4.06
N ALA A 162 -5.02 13.36 -4.78
CA ALA A 162 -3.88 13.44 -5.66
C ALA A 162 -4.07 14.51 -6.76
N ASP A 163 -5.26 14.58 -7.37
CA ASP A 163 -5.60 15.61 -8.35
C ASP A 163 -5.55 17.02 -7.75
N GLN A 164 -6.04 17.19 -6.52
CA GLN A 164 -5.99 18.48 -5.82
C GLN A 164 -4.57 18.87 -5.45
N GLU A 165 -3.75 17.93 -5.02
CA GLU A 165 -2.33 18.16 -4.72
C GLU A 165 -1.55 18.49 -5.98
N ALA A 166 -1.78 17.77 -7.08
CA ALA A 166 -1.19 18.08 -8.38
C ALA A 166 -1.65 19.46 -8.88
N ALA A 167 -2.93 19.80 -8.72
CA ALA A 167 -3.46 21.12 -9.08
C ALA A 167 -2.86 22.24 -8.20
N ARG A 168 -2.69 22.00 -6.89
CA ARG A 168 -2.02 22.94 -5.98
C ARG A 168 -0.54 23.10 -6.31
N ALA A 169 0.15 22.00 -6.59
CA ALA A 169 1.55 22.02 -7.02
C ALA A 169 1.68 22.84 -8.31
N ALA A 170 0.85 22.56 -9.32
CA ALA A 170 0.81 23.30 -10.57
C ALA A 170 0.38 24.77 -10.43
N ALA A 171 -0.40 25.11 -9.40
CA ALA A 171 -0.79 26.49 -9.08
C ALA A 171 0.28 27.24 -8.27
N SER A 172 1.06 26.52 -7.46
CA SER A 172 2.19 27.06 -6.69
C SER A 172 3.48 27.17 -7.51
N GLU A 173 3.47 26.61 -8.71
CA GLU A 173 4.61 26.63 -9.60
C GLU A 173 4.98 28.09 -9.95
N PRO A 174 6.24 28.48 -9.74
CA PRO A 174 6.68 29.83 -10.09
C PRO A 174 6.47 30.09 -11.59
N THR A 175 6.04 31.31 -11.89
CA THR A 175 5.90 31.78 -13.27
C THR A 175 6.74 33.03 -13.51
N ILE A 176 7.22 33.20 -14.73
CA ILE A 176 7.82 34.45 -15.21
C ILE A 176 7.20 34.77 -16.57
N ASN A 177 6.76 36.01 -16.75
CA ASN A 177 6.02 36.44 -17.94
C ASN A 177 4.79 35.56 -18.28
N GLY A 178 4.15 34.96 -17.27
CA GLY A 178 3.01 34.06 -17.46
C GLY A 178 3.38 32.63 -17.87
N THR A 179 4.67 32.34 -18.06
CA THR A 179 5.17 31.00 -18.38
C THR A 179 5.66 30.30 -17.11
N ARG A 180 5.30 29.02 -16.97
CA ARG A 180 5.72 28.13 -15.89
C ARG A 180 7.21 27.83 -15.95
N TYR A 181 7.88 27.78 -14.80
CA TYR A 181 9.31 27.47 -14.71
C TYR A 181 9.66 26.10 -15.31
N SER A 182 8.82 25.08 -15.10
CA SER A 182 8.96 23.74 -15.68
C SER A 182 8.93 23.74 -17.20
N THR A 183 8.10 24.59 -17.80
CA THR A 183 8.03 24.75 -19.26
C THR A 183 9.34 25.32 -19.81
N ILE A 184 9.87 26.35 -19.15
CA ILE A 184 11.14 26.97 -19.52
C ILE A 184 12.30 25.99 -19.33
N HIS A 185 12.32 25.27 -18.21
CA HIS A 185 13.34 24.25 -17.93
C HIS A 185 13.30 23.07 -18.90
N THR A 186 12.11 22.58 -19.26
CA THR A 186 11.93 21.52 -20.25
C THR A 186 12.47 21.96 -21.60
N TYR A 187 12.15 23.17 -22.03
CA TYR A 187 12.72 23.75 -23.25
C TYR A 187 14.25 23.82 -23.18
N MET A 188 14.81 24.26 -22.05
CA MET A 188 16.27 24.30 -21.84
C MET A 188 16.91 22.92 -21.91
N LYS A 189 16.26 21.86 -21.37
CA LYS A 189 16.76 20.48 -21.48
C LYS A 189 16.78 19.98 -22.92
N VAL A 190 15.70 20.20 -23.67
CA VAL A 190 15.64 19.82 -25.09
C VAL A 190 16.71 20.58 -25.89
N ALA A 191 16.84 21.89 -25.67
CA ALA A 191 17.87 22.70 -26.34
C ALA A 191 19.29 22.22 -26.00
N TYR A 192 19.54 21.85 -24.74
CA TYR A 192 20.81 21.25 -24.33
C TYR A 192 21.07 19.94 -25.08
N GLU A 193 20.11 19.02 -25.12
CA GLU A 193 20.26 17.72 -25.77
C GLU A 193 20.55 17.87 -27.27
N GLU A 194 19.84 18.76 -27.95
CA GLU A 194 20.04 19.05 -29.37
C GLU A 194 21.43 19.66 -29.66
N LEU A 195 21.88 20.58 -28.81
CA LEU A 195 23.16 21.27 -29.00
C LEU A 195 24.38 20.39 -28.66
N THR A 196 24.23 19.47 -27.72
CA THR A 196 25.34 18.70 -27.14
C THR A 196 25.39 17.25 -27.62
N ASN A 197 24.48 16.85 -28.53
CA ASN A 197 24.24 15.45 -28.87
C ASN A 197 24.03 14.61 -27.60
N TYR A 198 23.00 14.95 -26.82
CA TYR A 198 22.68 14.30 -25.54
C TYR A 198 23.85 14.30 -24.53
N GLY A 199 24.67 15.35 -24.56
CA GLY A 199 25.82 15.54 -23.66
C GLY A 199 27.16 15.03 -24.18
N GLU A 200 27.22 14.33 -25.32
CA GLU A 200 28.47 13.78 -25.85
C GLU A 200 29.51 14.86 -26.22
N SER A 201 29.05 16.02 -26.69
CA SER A 201 29.90 17.14 -27.07
C SER A 201 29.81 18.32 -26.11
N TYR A 202 29.43 18.09 -24.85
CA TYR A 202 29.21 19.17 -23.90
C TYR A 202 30.50 19.93 -23.54
N ASP A 203 30.43 21.23 -23.80
CA ASP A 203 31.36 22.27 -23.38
C ASP A 203 30.57 23.32 -22.56
N PRO A 204 30.79 23.44 -21.24
CA PRO A 204 30.03 24.35 -20.39
C PRO A 204 30.23 25.83 -20.73
N GLU A 205 31.42 26.22 -21.22
CA GLU A 205 31.69 27.63 -21.56
C GLU A 205 30.93 28.06 -22.82
N TYR A 206 30.58 27.10 -23.69
CA TYR A 206 29.86 27.34 -24.93
C TYR A 206 28.36 27.06 -24.81
N HIS A 207 27.97 25.91 -24.27
CA HIS A 207 26.59 25.43 -24.32
C HIS A 207 25.70 26.07 -23.26
N ASP A 208 26.17 26.25 -22.02
CA ASP A 208 25.33 26.83 -20.96
C ASP A 208 24.86 28.25 -21.32
N PRO A 209 25.75 29.17 -21.78
CA PRO A 209 25.33 30.51 -22.19
C PRO A 209 24.43 30.50 -23.44
N LEU A 210 24.53 29.46 -24.27
CA LEU A 210 23.74 29.30 -25.49
C LEU A 210 22.34 28.77 -25.19
N VAL A 211 22.20 27.75 -24.35
CA VAL A 211 20.90 27.24 -23.86
C VAL A 211 20.14 28.34 -23.12
N ALA A 212 20.82 29.06 -22.22
CA ALA A 212 20.23 30.20 -21.52
C ALA A 212 19.81 31.34 -22.47
N LYS A 213 20.54 31.53 -23.58
CA LYS A 213 20.16 32.48 -24.63
C LYS A 213 18.91 32.03 -25.38
N LEU A 214 18.82 30.76 -25.77
CA LEU A 214 17.66 30.24 -26.50
C LEU A 214 16.38 30.38 -25.67
N ALA A 215 16.43 30.02 -24.38
CA ALA A 215 15.30 30.19 -23.48
C ALA A 215 14.96 31.68 -23.23
N ALA A 216 15.98 32.55 -23.12
CA ALA A 216 15.77 33.99 -23.02
C ALA A 216 15.02 34.56 -24.23
N ASP A 217 15.44 34.16 -25.44
CA ASP A 217 14.85 34.60 -26.69
C ASP A 217 13.41 34.05 -26.86
N GLU A 218 13.17 32.78 -26.50
CA GLU A 218 11.86 32.11 -26.63
C GLU A 218 10.81 32.67 -25.65
N PHE A 219 11.17 32.85 -24.38
CA PHE A 219 10.23 33.20 -23.31
C PHE A 219 10.25 34.69 -22.94
N GLY A 220 11.04 35.51 -23.64
CA GLY A 220 11.16 36.94 -23.38
C GLY A 220 11.73 37.25 -21.99
N ILE A 221 12.64 36.41 -21.49
CA ILE A 221 13.32 36.57 -20.20
C ILE A 221 14.80 36.90 -20.44
N THR A 222 15.53 37.24 -19.38
CA THR A 222 16.98 37.38 -19.46
C THR A 222 17.70 36.04 -19.35
N LYS A 223 18.91 35.92 -19.89
CA LYS A 223 19.74 34.72 -19.72
C LYS A 223 19.98 34.37 -18.24
N ALA A 224 20.11 35.39 -17.40
CA ALA A 224 20.29 35.22 -15.96
C ALA A 224 19.00 34.72 -15.26
N GLU A 225 17.82 35.02 -15.79
CA GLU A 225 16.56 34.43 -15.32
C GLU A 225 16.45 32.98 -15.78
N ALA A 226 16.77 32.67 -17.04
CA ALA A 226 16.80 31.30 -17.55
C ALA A 226 17.75 30.40 -16.71
N GLY A 227 18.97 30.87 -16.44
CA GLY A 227 19.93 30.17 -15.58
C GLY A 227 19.39 29.92 -14.17
N ARG A 228 18.80 30.94 -13.53
CA ARG A 228 18.20 30.80 -12.20
C ARG A 228 17.03 29.81 -12.16
N ILE A 229 16.22 29.76 -13.21
CA ILE A 229 15.12 28.80 -13.33
C ILE A 229 15.68 27.37 -13.39
N TYR A 230 16.71 27.17 -14.21
CA TYR A 230 17.34 25.86 -14.37
C TYR A 230 17.95 25.37 -13.05
N GLU A 231 18.77 26.20 -12.40
CA GLU A 231 19.37 25.88 -11.09
C GLU A 231 18.32 25.57 -10.03
N LYS A 232 17.24 26.36 -9.98
CA LYS A 232 16.18 26.17 -8.99
C LYS A 232 15.49 24.81 -9.14
N ILE A 233 15.12 24.43 -10.36
CA ILE A 233 14.44 23.16 -10.61
C ILE A 233 15.37 21.97 -10.36
N GLU A 234 16.63 22.03 -10.80
CA GLU A 234 17.59 20.96 -10.54
C GLU A 234 17.89 20.80 -9.04
N MET A 235 17.96 21.88 -8.26
CA MET A 235 18.09 21.80 -6.80
C MET A 235 16.86 21.26 -6.09
N GLU A 236 15.65 21.53 -6.61
CA GLU A 236 14.40 20.97 -6.07
C GLU A 236 14.29 19.47 -6.37
N ALA A 237 14.81 19.00 -7.51
CA ALA A 237 14.84 17.57 -7.88
C ALA A 237 15.85 16.73 -7.07
N LEU A 238 16.79 17.36 -6.36
CA LEU A 238 17.81 16.70 -5.55
C LEU A 238 17.44 16.58 -4.06
N LYS A 239 16.27 17.09 -3.64
CA LYS A 239 15.76 17.01 -2.27
C LYS A 239 14.81 15.84 -2.10
#